data_AF-A0A2E9VP36-F1
#
_entry.id   AF-A0A2E9VP36-F1
#
_cell.length_a   1.000
_cell.length_b   1.000
_cell.length_c   1.000
_cell.angle_alpha   90.00
_cell.angle_beta   90.00
_cell.angle_gamma   90.00
#
_symmetry.space_group_name_H-M   'P 1'
#
loop_
_entity.id
_entity.type
_entity.pdbx_description
1 polymer ?
#
loop_
_entity_poly.entity_id
_entity_poly.type
_entity_poly.pdbx_seq_one_letter_code
_entity_poly.pdbx_strand_id
1 'polypeptide(L)'
;MQGRLTIGCRRGITFLEQQAEVDAERIGILGHSMGGRLTCLVAGTDKRVKAASPSVGGSGFLQTDLWGLPGSARRVSGDLKLFQKTLAGQAYLSRIECPILFLSATNDFNAPLDFVERGMALVPHDQKRTVYAVHLNHRFTPEADVSRQLWFDAHLNSRLELPQTPETELLLQQEDGIPIYRVKPDASRPIERVDIYYGYERDPRNRFWADANAQQIDNVWVAKCPVFDNLEPLFVLANVSYRLTSGERHEGDPKTFILSVTDAAYPNDLKKANVKVTETQNRMIDDFHRGFHDWYTLQLNNQHHWYYATRKLTDPRWSGPDGGRLIFELTTTKPENMLGVQIDTNAWRGYSGFKRVTYTAIVPLERAGKHSVQLRASDFVAEDGATLSDWYGITELAFRPADKTLPIDNTLGQWQGEVPKFASLRWEGGKLLISPKPYPEAGVNASGENGLTNPEFQKAIERSLKQ
;
A
#
# COMPACT_ATOMS: atom_id res chain seq x y z
N MET A 1 17.75 20.92 -7.14
CA MET A 1 16.40 21.16 -7.69
C MET A 1 15.36 21.40 -6.61
N GLN A 2 15.19 20.49 -5.64
CA GLN A 2 14.11 20.55 -4.62
C GLN A 2 14.06 21.86 -3.81
N GLY A 3 15.19 22.36 -3.29
CA GLY A 3 15.19 23.63 -2.54
C GLY A 3 14.70 24.84 -3.35
N ARG A 4 14.97 24.89 -4.66
CA ARG A 4 14.45 25.94 -5.55
C ARG A 4 12.94 25.83 -5.71
N LEU A 5 12.40 24.61 -5.83
CA LEU A 5 10.97 24.36 -5.92
C LEU A 5 10.24 24.78 -4.63
N THR A 6 10.79 24.45 -3.46
CA THR A 6 10.23 24.90 -2.17
C THR A 6 10.15 26.42 -2.07
N ILE A 7 11.21 27.14 -2.49
CA ILE A 7 11.19 28.61 -2.55
C ILE A 7 10.12 29.11 -3.53
N GLY A 8 9.99 28.45 -4.69
CA GLY A 8 8.93 28.76 -5.66
C GLY A 8 7.53 28.65 -5.05
N CYS A 9 7.23 27.55 -4.35
CA CYS A 9 5.94 27.39 -3.67
C CYS A 9 5.69 28.49 -2.62
N ARG A 10 6.70 28.86 -1.82
CA ARG A 10 6.60 29.94 -0.82
C ARG A 10 6.36 31.31 -1.45
N ARG A 11 6.92 31.57 -2.63
CA ARG A 11 6.63 32.77 -3.43
C ARG A 11 5.21 32.76 -3.98
N GLY A 12 4.69 31.58 -4.32
CA GLY A 12 3.27 31.40 -4.62
C GLY A 12 2.37 31.87 -3.48
N ILE A 13 2.70 31.52 -2.23
CA ILE A 13 1.98 32.01 -1.04
C ILE A 13 2.08 33.55 -0.95
N THR A 14 3.28 34.13 -1.14
CA THR A 14 3.43 35.60 -1.16
C THR A 14 2.58 36.27 -2.23
N PHE A 15 2.43 35.66 -3.40
CA PHE A 15 1.54 36.19 -4.44
C PHE A 15 0.08 36.09 -4.01
N LEU A 16 -0.35 34.96 -3.44
CA LEU A 16 -1.72 34.74 -2.97
C LEU A 16 -2.14 35.78 -1.92
N GLU A 17 -1.29 36.08 -0.93
CA GLU A 17 -1.58 37.08 0.11
C GLU A 17 -1.79 38.51 -0.43
N GLN A 18 -1.37 38.78 -1.67
CA GLN A 18 -1.54 40.09 -2.31
C GLN A 18 -2.82 40.19 -3.15
N GLN A 19 -3.56 39.10 -3.31
CA GLN A 19 -4.82 39.10 -4.08
C GLN A 19 -5.99 39.47 -3.17
N ALA A 20 -6.86 40.37 -3.63
CA ALA A 20 -7.97 40.88 -2.82
C ALA A 20 -9.03 39.81 -2.51
N GLU A 21 -9.13 38.79 -3.37
CA GLU A 21 -10.03 37.66 -3.24
C GLU A 21 -9.52 36.54 -2.31
N VAL A 22 -8.28 36.64 -1.81
CA VAL A 22 -7.67 35.61 -0.96
C VAL A 22 -7.69 36.05 0.51
N ASP A 23 -8.14 35.15 1.37
CA ASP A 23 -7.97 35.28 2.81
C ASP A 23 -6.60 34.71 3.25
N ALA A 24 -5.67 35.60 3.57
CA ALA A 24 -4.31 35.25 4.00
C ALA A 24 -4.28 34.39 5.28
N GLU A 25 -5.32 34.47 6.13
CA GLU A 25 -5.40 33.69 7.36
C GLU A 25 -5.99 32.28 7.14
N ARG A 26 -6.26 31.89 5.89
CA ARG A 26 -6.85 30.60 5.53
C ARG A 26 -6.16 29.90 4.35
N ILE A 27 -4.84 30.04 4.25
CA ILE A 27 -4.07 29.39 3.19
C ILE A 27 -3.71 27.94 3.57
N GLY A 28 -4.23 26.99 2.80
CA GLY A 28 -3.84 25.58 2.84
C GLY A 28 -2.76 25.22 1.81
N ILE A 29 -2.08 24.09 2.03
CA ILE A 29 -1.18 23.50 1.03
C ILE A 29 -1.38 22.01 0.91
N LEU A 30 -1.44 21.51 -0.32
CA LEU A 30 -1.54 20.09 -0.64
C LEU A 30 -0.63 19.74 -1.81
N GLY A 31 -0.45 18.44 -2.04
CA GLY A 31 0.30 17.96 -3.19
C GLY A 31 0.38 16.45 -3.23
N HIS A 32 0.54 15.92 -4.44
CA HIS A 32 0.66 14.49 -4.70
C HIS A 32 2.09 14.14 -5.12
N SER A 33 2.64 13.06 -4.59
CA SER A 33 3.97 12.55 -4.94
C SER A 33 5.08 13.57 -4.66
N MET A 34 5.77 14.05 -5.70
CA MET A 34 6.71 15.18 -5.58
C MET A 34 6.03 16.41 -4.96
N GLY A 35 4.77 16.67 -5.31
CA GLY A 35 3.96 17.70 -4.68
C GLY A 35 3.81 17.47 -3.18
N GLY A 36 3.53 16.25 -2.74
CA GLY A 36 3.42 15.91 -1.31
C GLY A 36 4.72 16.13 -0.55
N ARG A 37 5.87 15.83 -1.20
CA ARG A 37 7.18 16.22 -0.66
C ARG A 37 7.29 17.73 -0.49
N LEU A 38 6.93 18.52 -1.50
CA LEU A 38 6.97 19.98 -1.42
C LEU A 38 6.01 20.53 -0.35
N THR A 39 4.83 19.93 -0.19
CA THR A 39 3.86 20.25 0.87
C THR A 39 4.52 20.18 2.25
N CYS A 40 5.19 19.07 2.60
CA CYS A 40 5.90 18.96 3.88
C CYS A 40 7.03 19.99 4.04
N LEU A 41 7.81 20.23 2.98
CA LEU A 41 8.92 21.18 3.03
C LEU A 41 8.43 22.63 3.25
N VAL A 42 7.34 23.02 2.57
CA VAL A 42 6.77 24.36 2.70
C VAL A 42 6.05 24.50 4.05
N ALA A 43 5.22 23.55 4.46
CA ALA A 43 4.53 23.58 5.74
C ALA A 43 5.52 23.65 6.93
N GLY A 44 6.68 23.00 6.82
CA GLY A 44 7.73 23.07 7.84
C GLY A 44 8.63 24.30 7.80
N THR A 45 8.46 25.21 6.82
CA THR A 45 9.27 26.44 6.70
C THR A 45 8.50 27.73 6.49
N ASP A 46 7.17 27.66 6.38
CA ASP A 46 6.34 28.82 6.09
C ASP A 46 5.09 28.85 6.98
N LYS A 47 5.11 29.70 8.00
CA LYS A 47 4.06 29.81 9.03
C LYS A 47 2.72 30.35 8.51
N ARG A 48 2.70 30.84 7.27
CA ARG A 48 1.47 31.29 6.60
C ARG A 48 0.57 30.12 6.21
N VAL A 49 1.11 28.90 6.14
CA VAL A 49 0.32 27.69 5.93
C VAL A 49 -0.49 27.38 7.20
N LYS A 50 -1.81 27.28 7.05
CA LYS A 50 -2.75 27.05 8.15
C LYS A 50 -3.29 25.62 8.21
N ALA A 51 -3.16 24.87 7.12
CA ALA A 51 -3.40 23.43 7.09
C ALA A 51 -2.58 22.80 5.95
N ALA A 52 -2.09 21.57 6.16
CA ALA A 52 -1.31 20.84 5.17
C ALA A 52 -1.93 19.47 4.88
N SER A 53 -1.87 19.04 3.62
CA SER A 53 -2.23 17.66 3.25
C SER A 53 -1.30 17.09 2.18
N PRO A 54 -0.12 16.57 2.57
CA PRO A 54 0.76 15.86 1.65
C PRO A 54 0.16 14.51 1.28
N SER A 55 0.52 13.99 0.11
CA SER A 55 0.09 12.66 -0.27
C SER A 55 1.13 11.86 -1.06
N VAL A 56 1.30 10.58 -0.69
CA VAL A 56 2.28 9.60 -1.23
C VAL A 56 3.66 10.20 -1.54
N GLY A 57 4.10 11.09 -0.65
CA GLY A 57 5.35 11.82 -0.80
C GLY A 57 5.61 12.67 0.44
N GLY A 58 6.90 12.84 0.77
CA GLY A 58 7.29 13.66 1.93
C GLY A 58 7.35 12.91 3.27
N SER A 59 7.36 11.57 3.27
CA SER A 59 7.46 10.72 4.48
C SER A 59 8.68 11.00 5.37
N GLY A 60 9.79 11.47 4.79
CA GLY A 60 11.09 11.46 5.48
C GLY A 60 11.71 10.06 5.50
N PHE A 61 12.90 9.95 6.11
CA PHE A 61 13.64 8.70 6.35
C PHE A 61 13.98 7.81 5.14
N LEU A 62 13.74 8.30 3.92
CA LEU A 62 14.03 7.57 2.69
C LEU A 62 15.51 7.18 2.53
N GLN A 63 16.44 7.83 3.23
CA GLN A 63 17.88 7.54 3.23
C GLN A 63 18.30 6.64 4.40
N THR A 64 17.36 5.97 5.04
CA THR A 64 17.58 4.99 6.11
C THR A 64 17.12 3.63 5.62
N ASP A 65 17.79 2.57 6.06
CA ASP A 65 17.36 1.21 5.76
C ASP A 65 16.07 0.88 6.52
N LEU A 66 15.19 0.13 5.88
CA LEU A 66 14.07 -0.54 6.53
C LEU A 66 14.59 -1.57 7.53
N TRP A 67 13.80 -1.86 8.57
CA TRP A 67 14.19 -2.79 9.62
C TRP A 67 14.53 -4.15 9.02
N GLY A 68 15.71 -4.69 9.37
CA GLY A 68 16.15 -6.00 8.92
C GLY A 68 16.45 -6.11 7.41
N LEU A 69 16.53 -4.99 6.68
CA LEU A 69 16.79 -4.96 5.22
C LEU A 69 17.96 -4.02 4.90
N PRO A 70 19.22 -4.43 5.18
CA PRO A 70 20.39 -3.62 4.87
C PRO A 70 20.47 -3.32 3.36
N GLY A 71 20.76 -2.07 3.00
CA GLY A 71 20.84 -1.66 1.59
C GLY A 71 19.51 -1.24 0.94
N SER A 72 18.41 -1.21 1.71
CA SER A 72 17.10 -0.74 1.24
C SER A 72 16.99 0.80 1.16
N ALA A 73 17.89 1.55 1.80
CA ALA A 73 17.90 3.00 1.79
C ALA A 73 18.05 3.59 0.36
N ARG A 74 17.29 4.65 0.08
CA ARG A 74 17.51 5.45 -1.13
C ARG A 74 18.82 6.19 -1.06
N ARG A 75 19.59 6.08 -2.14
CA ARG A 75 20.87 6.74 -2.27
C ARG A 75 20.69 8.17 -2.77
N VAL A 76 21.58 9.04 -2.32
CA VAL A 76 21.73 10.42 -2.79
C VAL A 76 23.17 10.62 -3.24
N SER A 77 23.36 11.40 -4.30
CA SER A 77 24.70 11.81 -4.71
C SER A 77 25.20 12.94 -3.81
N GLY A 78 26.45 12.87 -3.35
CA GLY A 78 27.06 13.89 -2.49
C GLY A 78 26.94 13.60 -0.99
N ASP A 79 27.05 14.66 -0.17
CA ASP A 79 27.06 14.52 1.29
C ASP A 79 25.67 14.18 1.85
N LEU A 80 25.53 12.91 2.26
CA LEU A 80 24.31 12.40 2.87
C LEU A 80 23.94 13.14 4.16
N LYS A 81 24.90 13.50 5.01
CA LYS A 81 24.62 14.20 6.28
C LYS A 81 24.09 15.59 6.00
N LEU A 82 24.69 16.30 5.03
CA LEU A 82 24.18 17.60 4.59
C LEU A 82 22.77 17.47 4.00
N PHE A 83 22.55 16.49 3.12
CA PHE A 83 21.23 16.22 2.55
C PHE A 83 20.17 15.98 3.64
N GLN A 84 20.49 15.14 4.62
CA GLN A 84 19.57 14.84 5.72
C GLN A 84 19.24 16.06 6.58
N LYS A 85 20.20 16.97 6.78
CA LYS A 85 20.00 18.21 7.54
C LYS A 85 19.22 19.28 6.78
N THR A 86 19.19 19.22 5.44
CA THR A 86 18.73 20.36 4.61
C THR A 86 17.60 20.03 3.65
N LEU A 87 17.42 18.79 3.24
CA LEU A 87 16.46 18.42 2.18
C LEU A 87 15.65 17.17 2.49
N ALA A 88 16.07 16.32 3.44
CA ALA A 88 15.29 15.15 3.82
C ALA A 88 14.02 15.54 4.60
N GLY A 89 12.94 14.80 4.39
CA GLY A 89 11.61 15.17 4.91
C GLY A 89 11.57 15.30 6.44
N GLN A 90 12.32 14.46 7.17
CA GLN A 90 12.36 14.48 8.62
C GLN A 90 12.85 15.80 9.23
N ALA A 91 13.69 16.56 8.49
CA ALA A 91 14.17 17.87 8.95
C ALA A 91 13.08 18.96 8.94
N TYR A 92 11.99 18.72 8.20
CA TYR A 92 10.89 19.65 8.00
C TYR A 92 9.62 19.21 8.70
N LEU A 93 9.31 17.91 8.71
CA LEU A 93 8.17 17.36 9.45
C LEU A 93 8.20 17.75 10.94
N SER A 94 9.38 17.74 11.55
CA SER A 94 9.61 18.19 12.94
C SER A 94 9.36 19.69 13.19
N ARG A 95 9.06 20.47 12.15
CA ARG A 95 8.83 21.91 12.21
C ARG A 95 7.43 22.32 11.73
N ILE A 96 6.58 21.35 11.40
CA ILE A 96 5.21 21.64 10.96
C ILE A 96 4.38 22.04 12.18
N GLU A 97 4.00 23.31 12.22
CA GLU A 97 3.21 23.92 13.31
C GLU A 97 1.71 24.04 12.98
N CYS A 98 1.26 23.49 11.84
CA CYS A 98 -0.15 23.53 11.42
C CYS A 98 -0.78 22.12 11.40
N PRO A 99 -2.13 22.03 11.44
CA PRO A 99 -2.85 20.77 11.20
C PRO A 99 -2.39 20.06 9.92
N ILE A 100 -2.09 18.77 10.02
CA ILE A 100 -1.66 17.94 8.88
C ILE A 100 -2.45 16.63 8.73
N LEU A 101 -2.93 16.35 7.50
CA LEU A 101 -3.46 15.05 7.11
C LEU A 101 -2.58 14.44 6.01
N PHE A 102 -1.89 13.33 6.31
CA PHE A 102 -1.08 12.62 5.32
C PHE A 102 -1.90 11.52 4.65
N LEU A 103 -2.10 11.62 3.33
CA LEU A 103 -2.74 10.57 2.55
C LEU A 103 -1.67 9.65 1.93
N SER A 104 -1.74 8.36 2.21
CA SER A 104 -0.79 7.40 1.68
C SER A 104 -1.49 6.11 1.25
N ALA A 105 -0.71 5.20 0.71
CA ALA A 105 -1.13 3.86 0.34
C ALA A 105 -0.19 2.86 1.01
N THR A 106 -0.70 1.70 1.43
CA THR A 106 0.10 0.80 2.28
C THR A 106 1.29 0.20 1.55
N ASN A 107 1.22 0.09 0.21
CA ASN A 107 2.31 -0.41 -0.63
C ASN A 107 2.97 0.69 -1.46
N ASP A 108 2.86 1.95 -1.05
CA ASP A 108 3.41 3.08 -1.82
C ASP A 108 4.93 2.96 -2.00
N PHE A 109 5.37 3.00 -3.25
CA PHE A 109 6.79 2.92 -3.58
C PHE A 109 7.57 4.19 -3.22
N ASN A 110 6.88 5.35 -3.20
CA ASN A 110 7.53 6.66 -3.07
C ASN A 110 7.62 7.16 -1.61
N ALA A 111 6.65 6.83 -0.78
CA ALA A 111 6.51 7.14 0.63
C ALA A 111 6.09 5.85 1.37
N PRO A 112 7.03 4.91 1.58
CA PRO A 112 6.78 3.67 2.32
C PRO A 112 6.05 3.95 3.64
N LEU A 113 5.00 3.17 3.92
CA LEU A 113 4.13 3.36 5.10
C LEU A 113 4.93 3.54 6.39
N ASP A 114 5.88 2.63 6.65
CA ASP A 114 6.70 2.64 7.86
C ASP A 114 7.50 3.96 8.02
N PHE A 115 7.89 4.60 6.92
CA PHE A 115 8.52 5.91 6.95
C PHE A 115 7.51 7.06 7.08
N VAL A 116 6.30 6.93 6.55
CA VAL A 116 5.23 7.91 6.78
C VAL A 116 4.91 7.99 8.26
N GLU A 117 4.69 6.85 8.93
CA GLU A 117 4.43 6.79 10.38
C GLU A 117 5.58 7.38 11.19
N ARG A 118 6.82 6.97 10.88
CA ARG A 118 8.01 7.53 11.52
C ARG A 118 8.14 9.05 11.31
N GLY A 119 7.76 9.54 10.13
CA GLY A 119 7.75 10.95 9.79
C GLY A 119 6.67 11.74 10.54
N MET A 120 5.45 11.23 10.57
CA MET A 120 4.29 11.83 11.25
C MET A 120 4.47 11.84 12.77
N ALA A 121 5.20 10.89 13.34
CA ALA A 121 5.61 10.91 14.74
C ALA A 121 6.47 12.14 15.09
N LEU A 122 7.21 12.71 14.13
CA LEU A 122 8.00 13.93 14.36
C LEU A 122 7.17 15.22 14.38
N VAL A 123 5.98 15.22 13.78
CA VAL A 123 5.16 16.44 13.70
C VAL A 123 4.72 16.85 15.10
N PRO A 124 5.05 18.07 15.56
CA PRO A 124 4.75 18.52 16.91
C PRO A 124 3.29 18.95 17.11
N HIS A 125 2.54 19.18 16.03
CA HIS A 125 1.14 19.59 16.11
C HIS A 125 0.20 18.42 16.46
N ASP A 126 -0.75 18.64 17.36
CA ASP A 126 -1.66 17.61 17.87
C ASP A 126 -2.74 17.20 16.85
N GLN A 127 -3.17 18.14 16.00
CA GLN A 127 -4.05 17.83 14.87
C GLN A 127 -3.25 17.22 13.72
N LYS A 128 -2.92 15.94 13.86
CA LYS A 128 -2.29 15.14 12.83
C LYS A 128 -3.03 13.83 12.61
N ARG A 129 -3.27 13.49 11.35
CA ARG A 129 -3.98 12.27 10.94
C ARG A 129 -3.27 11.60 9.77
N THR A 130 -3.44 10.30 9.65
CA THR A 130 -3.03 9.53 8.48
C THR A 130 -4.23 8.81 7.86
N VAL A 131 -4.12 8.58 6.56
CA VAL A 131 -5.09 7.83 5.76
C VAL A 131 -4.30 6.88 4.87
N TYR A 132 -4.68 5.60 4.89
CA TYR A 132 -4.05 4.56 4.10
C TYR A 132 -5.05 3.84 3.21
N ALA A 133 -4.86 3.97 1.90
CA ALA A 133 -5.48 3.07 0.94
C ALA A 133 -4.76 1.72 0.97
N VAL A 134 -5.42 0.71 1.56
CA VAL A 134 -4.85 -0.63 1.76
C VAL A 134 -4.65 -1.32 0.42
N HIS A 135 -3.54 -2.04 0.27
CA HIS A 135 -3.06 -2.71 -0.93
C HIS A 135 -2.71 -1.82 -2.13
N LEU A 136 -3.07 -0.54 -2.11
CA LEU A 136 -2.77 0.37 -3.21
C LEU A 136 -1.30 0.80 -3.22
N ASN A 137 -0.87 1.22 -4.40
CA ASN A 137 0.44 1.79 -4.65
C ASN A 137 0.27 3.13 -5.36
N HIS A 138 0.76 4.21 -4.75
CA HIS A 138 0.75 5.57 -5.31
C HIS A 138 -0.62 6.15 -5.68
N ARG A 139 -1.69 5.63 -5.07
CA ARG A 139 -3.10 5.94 -5.40
C ARG A 139 -3.99 5.80 -4.17
N PHE A 140 -5.21 6.31 -4.26
CA PHE A 140 -6.19 6.31 -3.17
C PHE A 140 -7.51 5.69 -3.62
N THR A 141 -8.25 5.12 -2.66
CA THR A 141 -9.68 4.87 -2.84
C THR A 141 -10.45 6.19 -2.74
N PRO A 142 -11.70 6.26 -3.22
CA PRO A 142 -12.54 7.45 -3.04
C PRO A 142 -12.68 7.85 -1.56
N GLU A 143 -12.85 6.90 -0.63
CA GLU A 143 -12.97 7.20 0.80
C GLU A 143 -11.68 7.76 1.40
N ALA A 144 -10.53 7.37 0.85
CA ALA A 144 -9.24 7.92 1.28
C ALA A 144 -9.02 9.33 0.71
N ASP A 145 -9.35 9.56 -0.56
CA ASP A 145 -9.09 10.84 -1.23
C ASP A 145 -9.97 11.98 -0.72
N VAL A 146 -11.25 11.72 -0.45
CA VAL A 146 -12.19 12.73 0.06
C VAL A 146 -11.75 13.31 1.41
N SER A 147 -11.01 12.54 2.22
CA SER A 147 -10.48 12.99 3.52
C SER A 147 -9.65 14.28 3.39
N ARG A 148 -8.96 14.49 2.26
CA ARG A 148 -8.20 15.72 2.01
C ARG A 148 -9.09 16.96 1.98
N GLN A 149 -10.21 16.88 1.25
CA GLN A 149 -11.14 18.00 1.16
C GLN A 149 -11.72 18.33 2.53
N LEU A 150 -12.15 17.29 3.25
CA LEU A 150 -12.73 17.41 4.58
C LEU A 150 -11.73 18.02 5.58
N TRP A 151 -10.42 17.72 5.44
CA TRP A 151 -9.37 18.35 6.25
C TRP A 151 -9.33 19.86 6.10
N PHE A 152 -9.40 20.36 4.86
CA PHE A 152 -9.43 21.79 4.60
C PHE A 152 -10.77 22.43 4.98
N ASP A 153 -11.88 21.74 4.76
CA ASP A 153 -13.18 22.21 5.21
C ASP A 153 -13.25 22.35 6.74
N ALA A 154 -12.60 21.45 7.48
CA ALA A 154 -12.52 21.53 8.94
C ALA A 154 -11.59 22.66 9.41
N HIS A 155 -10.37 22.77 8.87
CA HIS A 155 -9.35 23.66 9.42
C HIS A 155 -9.27 25.05 8.78
N LEU A 156 -9.76 25.22 7.55
CA LEU A 156 -9.76 26.52 6.87
C LEU A 156 -11.17 27.09 6.81
N ASN A 157 -12.19 26.27 6.54
CA ASN A 157 -13.56 26.76 6.40
C ASN A 157 -14.39 26.63 7.68
N SER A 158 -13.92 25.89 8.69
CA SER A 158 -14.67 25.59 9.92
C SER A 158 -16.07 25.01 9.65
N ARG A 159 -16.22 24.23 8.57
CA ARG A 159 -17.52 23.68 8.12
C ARG A 159 -17.93 22.41 8.84
N LEU A 160 -16.95 21.67 9.38
CA LEU A 160 -17.17 20.43 10.10
C LEU A 160 -16.08 20.21 11.14
N GLU A 161 -16.36 19.30 12.07
CA GLU A 161 -15.36 18.73 12.95
C GLU A 161 -14.96 17.34 12.44
N LEU A 162 -13.66 17.07 12.44
CA LEU A 162 -13.12 15.75 12.12
C LEU A 162 -12.89 14.96 13.40
N PRO A 163 -13.12 13.63 13.37
CA PRO A 163 -12.83 12.78 14.51
C PRO A 163 -11.35 12.84 14.93
N GLN A 164 -11.12 12.59 16.22
CA GLN A 164 -9.80 12.31 16.75
C GLN A 164 -9.20 11.05 16.13
N THR A 165 -7.87 10.93 16.21
CA THR A 165 -7.20 9.67 15.84
C THR A 165 -7.78 8.55 16.71
N PRO A 166 -8.22 7.42 16.13
CA PRO A 166 -8.68 6.28 16.91
C PRO A 166 -7.67 5.85 17.98
N GLU A 167 -8.15 5.49 19.17
CA GLU A 167 -7.31 4.91 20.22
C GLU A 167 -7.02 3.44 19.87
N THR A 168 -5.77 3.00 20.03
CA THR A 168 -5.36 1.63 19.69
C THR A 168 -4.55 0.96 20.79
N GLU A 169 -4.61 -0.37 20.80
CA GLU A 169 -3.79 -1.20 21.69
C GLU A 169 -3.45 -2.52 20.98
N LEU A 170 -2.15 -2.79 20.79
CA LEU A 170 -1.65 -4.09 20.33
C LEU A 170 -1.24 -4.96 21.52
N LEU A 171 -2.16 -5.82 21.94
CA LEU A 171 -2.00 -6.73 23.07
C LEU A 171 -1.28 -8.00 22.63
N LEU A 172 0.01 -8.11 23.01
CA LEU A 172 0.84 -9.26 22.62
C LEU A 172 0.70 -10.46 23.57
N GLN A 173 0.60 -10.21 24.87
CA GLN A 173 0.51 -11.27 25.88
C GLN A 173 -0.94 -11.70 26.05
N GLN A 174 -1.29 -12.87 25.53
CA GLN A 174 -2.63 -13.46 25.60
C GLN A 174 -2.55 -14.92 26.06
N GLU A 175 -3.61 -15.46 26.67
CA GLU A 175 -3.64 -16.83 27.20
C GLU A 175 -3.42 -17.89 26.10
N ASP A 176 -4.05 -17.69 24.94
CA ASP A 176 -3.87 -18.56 23.77
C ASP A 176 -2.55 -18.30 23.02
N GLY A 177 -1.86 -17.20 23.34
CA GLY A 177 -0.61 -16.76 22.72
C GLY A 177 -0.79 -16.04 21.39
N ILE A 178 -2.03 -15.68 21.01
CA ILE A 178 -2.36 -14.99 19.76
C ILE A 178 -2.54 -13.49 20.06
N PRO A 179 -1.75 -12.59 19.43
CA PRO A 179 -1.92 -11.15 19.62
C PRO A 179 -3.32 -10.66 19.26
N ILE A 180 -3.79 -9.64 19.98
CA ILE A 180 -5.07 -8.98 19.71
C ILE A 180 -4.82 -7.49 19.43
N TYR A 181 -5.44 -6.98 18.38
CA TYR A 181 -5.49 -5.54 18.12
C TYR A 181 -6.85 -4.98 18.49
N ARG A 182 -6.86 -3.95 19.35
CA ARG A 182 -8.06 -3.24 19.78
C ARG A 182 -8.04 -1.84 19.19
N VAL A 183 -9.17 -1.43 18.62
CA VAL A 183 -9.37 -0.13 18.00
C VAL A 183 -10.65 0.47 18.56
N LYS A 184 -10.53 1.64 19.18
CA LYS A 184 -11.65 2.43 19.66
C LYS A 184 -11.73 3.72 18.86
N PRO A 185 -12.64 3.78 17.87
CA PRO A 185 -12.93 5.01 17.13
C PRO A 185 -13.34 6.17 18.03
N ASP A 186 -13.11 7.39 17.56
CA ASP A 186 -13.78 8.56 18.13
C ASP A 186 -15.25 8.55 17.69
N ALA A 187 -16.15 8.43 18.66
CA ALA A 187 -17.59 8.35 18.44
C ALA A 187 -18.27 9.72 18.20
N SER A 188 -17.51 10.80 18.02
CA SER A 188 -18.02 12.13 17.65
C SER A 188 -18.79 12.14 16.32
N ARG A 189 -18.63 11.10 15.49
CA ARG A 189 -19.38 10.90 14.24
C ARG A 189 -19.88 9.47 14.09
N PRO A 190 -20.97 9.24 13.31
CA PRO A 190 -21.44 7.90 13.03
C PRO A 190 -20.38 7.06 12.30
N ILE A 191 -20.02 5.94 12.91
CA ILE A 191 -19.08 4.96 12.36
C ILE A 191 -19.86 4.00 11.45
N GLU A 192 -19.41 3.84 10.21
CA GLU A 192 -19.95 2.85 9.27
C GLU A 192 -19.35 1.48 9.53
N ARG A 193 -18.02 1.41 9.63
CA ARG A 193 -17.25 0.17 9.84
C ARG A 193 -15.85 0.47 10.36
N VAL A 194 -15.21 -0.56 10.92
CA VAL A 194 -13.78 -0.57 11.21
C VAL A 194 -13.20 -1.84 10.60
N ASP A 195 -12.28 -1.66 9.67
CA ASP A 195 -11.54 -2.75 9.04
C ASP A 195 -10.18 -2.85 9.73
N ILE A 196 -9.83 -4.04 10.25
CA ILE A 196 -8.51 -4.31 10.87
C ILE A 196 -7.75 -5.29 9.98
N TYR A 197 -6.49 -4.98 9.72
CA TYR A 197 -5.58 -5.77 8.90
C TYR A 197 -4.28 -6.09 9.64
N TYR A 198 -3.62 -7.16 9.22
CA TYR A 198 -2.29 -7.53 9.69
C TYR A 198 -1.40 -8.15 8.60
N GLY A 199 -0.09 -8.05 8.76
CA GLY A 199 0.88 -8.59 7.80
C GLY A 199 2.31 -8.70 8.36
N TYR A 200 3.22 -9.32 7.60
CA TYR A 200 4.55 -9.71 8.09
C TYR A 200 5.75 -9.17 7.29
N GLU A 201 5.58 -8.91 6.00
CA GLU A 201 6.69 -8.55 5.10
C GLU A 201 7.36 -7.24 5.54
N ARG A 202 8.70 -7.29 5.67
CA ARG A 202 9.53 -6.17 6.15
C ARG A 202 9.47 -4.98 5.20
N ASP A 203 9.40 -5.25 3.90
CA ASP A 203 9.27 -4.21 2.89
C ASP A 203 7.80 -3.84 2.67
N PRO A 204 7.33 -2.67 3.14
CA PRO A 204 5.93 -2.29 3.01
C PRO A 204 5.46 -2.26 1.56
N ARG A 205 6.34 -2.13 0.56
CA ARG A 205 5.98 -2.15 -0.87
C ARG A 205 5.49 -3.53 -1.34
N ASN A 206 5.85 -4.59 -0.64
CA ASN A 206 5.48 -5.97 -0.94
C ASN A 206 4.55 -6.59 0.11
N ARG A 207 4.23 -5.85 1.17
CA ARG A 207 3.43 -6.35 2.29
C ARG A 207 1.98 -6.59 1.89
N PHE A 208 1.55 -7.84 2.02
CA PHE A 208 0.13 -8.17 2.01
C PHE A 208 -0.48 -7.89 3.39
N TRP A 209 -1.68 -7.33 3.39
CA TRP A 209 -2.47 -6.98 4.56
C TRP A 209 -3.70 -7.88 4.61
N ALA A 210 -3.65 -8.94 5.40
CA ALA A 210 -4.80 -9.83 5.57
C ALA A 210 -5.86 -9.15 6.43
N ASP A 211 -7.13 -9.27 6.03
CA ASP A 211 -8.23 -8.88 6.90
C ASP A 211 -8.28 -9.78 8.14
N ALA A 212 -8.29 -9.16 9.31
CA ALA A 212 -8.33 -9.80 10.61
C ALA A 212 -9.75 -10.17 11.06
N ASN A 213 -10.77 -9.86 10.25
CA ASN A 213 -12.20 -10.03 10.51
C ASN A 213 -12.61 -9.40 11.85
N ALA A 214 -12.40 -8.08 11.95
CA ALA A 214 -12.69 -7.32 13.16
C ALA A 214 -14.12 -7.50 13.65
N GLN A 215 -14.28 -7.68 14.96
CA GLN A 215 -15.57 -7.80 15.62
C GLN A 215 -15.74 -6.67 16.63
N GLN A 216 -16.95 -6.13 16.71
CA GLN A 216 -17.27 -5.11 17.69
C GLN A 216 -17.68 -5.76 19.01
N ILE A 217 -17.01 -5.38 20.10
CA ILE A 217 -17.29 -5.80 21.48
C ILE A 217 -17.29 -4.53 22.33
N ASP A 218 -18.42 -4.18 22.94
CA ASP A 218 -18.56 -3.01 23.82
C ASP A 218 -18.03 -1.70 23.22
N ASN A 219 -18.38 -1.42 21.96
CA ASN A 219 -17.91 -0.26 21.17
C ASN A 219 -16.41 -0.21 20.86
N VAL A 220 -15.69 -1.31 21.07
CA VAL A 220 -14.30 -1.49 20.65
C VAL A 220 -14.25 -2.55 19.56
N TRP A 221 -13.52 -2.30 18.48
CA TRP A 221 -13.28 -3.30 17.45
C TRP A 221 -12.04 -4.09 17.81
N VAL A 222 -12.18 -5.40 17.78
CA VAL A 222 -11.17 -6.34 18.24
C VAL A 222 -10.93 -7.35 17.13
N ALA A 223 -9.66 -7.62 16.84
CA ALA A 223 -9.29 -8.67 15.92
C ALA A 223 -8.07 -9.44 16.43
N LYS A 224 -8.05 -10.75 16.17
CA LYS A 224 -6.86 -11.58 16.39
C LYS A 224 -5.87 -11.36 15.25
N CYS A 225 -4.61 -11.19 15.59
CA CYS A 225 -3.49 -10.99 14.67
C CYS A 225 -2.47 -12.12 14.89
N PRO A 226 -2.80 -13.36 14.48
CA PRO A 226 -1.93 -14.51 14.68
C PRO A 226 -0.61 -14.34 13.91
N VAL A 227 0.42 -15.09 14.33
CA VAL A 227 1.79 -14.94 13.82
C VAL A 227 2.21 -16.22 13.11
N PHE A 228 2.83 -16.05 11.94
CA PHE A 228 3.42 -17.14 11.15
C PHE A 228 4.89 -17.41 11.51
N ASP A 229 5.66 -16.37 11.81
CA ASP A 229 7.06 -16.47 12.21
C ASP A 229 7.35 -15.40 13.26
N ASN A 230 7.72 -15.81 14.48
CA ASN A 230 8.03 -14.89 15.57
C ASN A 230 9.43 -14.25 15.45
N LEU A 231 10.20 -14.60 14.41
CA LEU A 231 11.40 -13.91 13.98
C LEU A 231 11.12 -12.79 12.96
N GLU A 232 9.87 -12.61 12.56
CA GLU A 232 9.42 -11.50 11.72
C GLU A 232 8.53 -10.52 12.49
N PRO A 233 8.49 -9.23 12.09
CA PRO A 233 7.60 -8.28 12.72
C PRO A 233 6.13 -8.60 12.39
N LEU A 234 5.26 -8.35 13.36
CA LEU A 234 3.82 -8.25 13.15
C LEU A 234 3.46 -6.79 12.93
N PHE A 235 2.92 -6.46 11.77
CA PHE A 235 2.35 -5.14 11.47
C PHE A 235 0.82 -5.23 11.53
N VAL A 236 0.19 -4.22 12.13
CA VAL A 236 -1.27 -4.08 12.18
C VAL A 236 -1.69 -2.71 11.70
N LEU A 237 -2.85 -2.64 11.07
CA LEU A 237 -3.43 -1.42 10.53
C LEU A 237 -4.94 -1.46 10.75
N ALA A 238 -5.56 -0.33 11.07
CA ALA A 238 -6.99 -0.20 11.03
C ALA A 238 -7.44 1.03 10.24
N ASN A 239 -8.52 0.85 9.48
CA ASN A 239 -9.25 1.94 8.83
C ASN A 239 -10.62 2.08 9.50
N VAL A 240 -10.88 3.26 10.06
CA VAL A 240 -12.20 3.60 10.57
C VAL A 240 -12.94 4.42 9.52
N SER A 241 -14.08 3.91 9.07
CA SER A 241 -14.93 4.58 8.09
C SER A 241 -16.03 5.36 8.80
N TYR A 242 -16.07 6.68 8.61
CA TYR A 242 -17.08 7.57 9.18
C TYR A 242 -18.07 8.02 8.12
N ARG A 243 -19.36 8.08 8.47
CA ARG A 243 -20.42 8.52 7.55
C ARG A 243 -20.34 10.03 7.29
N LEU A 244 -20.47 10.38 6.02
CA LEU A 244 -20.66 11.74 5.55
C LEU A 244 -22.15 12.05 5.42
N THR A 245 -22.54 13.24 5.87
CA THR A 245 -23.88 13.78 5.62
C THR A 245 -23.99 14.26 4.17
N SER A 246 -25.21 14.47 3.68
CA SER A 246 -25.42 14.99 2.32
C SER A 246 -24.88 16.42 2.12
N GLY A 247 -24.82 17.23 3.18
CA GLY A 247 -24.31 18.61 3.10
C GLY A 247 -22.78 18.74 3.08
N GLU A 248 -22.07 17.66 3.40
CA GLU A 248 -20.60 17.59 3.39
C GLU A 248 -20.04 17.03 2.07
N ARG A 249 -20.91 16.56 1.18
CA ARG A 249 -20.55 15.84 -0.03
C ARG A 249 -20.80 16.68 -1.27
N HIS A 250 -19.90 16.59 -2.23
CA HIS A 250 -20.11 16.99 -3.61
C HIS A 250 -20.67 15.82 -4.45
N GLU A 251 -21.16 16.13 -5.66
CA GLU A 251 -21.58 15.11 -6.61
C GLU A 251 -20.41 14.18 -6.95
N GLY A 252 -20.61 12.87 -6.79
CA GLY A 252 -19.57 11.85 -7.00
C GLY A 252 -18.79 11.45 -5.74
N ASP A 253 -18.90 12.21 -4.64
CA ASP A 253 -18.20 11.87 -3.40
C ASP A 253 -18.72 10.56 -2.79
N PRO A 254 -17.85 9.78 -2.11
CA PRO A 254 -18.27 8.59 -1.39
C PRO A 254 -19.21 8.94 -0.22
N LYS A 255 -19.89 7.93 0.32
CA LYS A 255 -20.75 8.10 1.52
C LYS A 255 -19.96 8.14 2.82
N THR A 256 -18.69 7.76 2.79
CA THR A 256 -17.81 7.67 3.94
C THR A 256 -16.43 8.20 3.62
N PHE A 257 -15.71 8.65 4.64
CA PHE A 257 -14.28 8.90 4.58
C PHE A 257 -13.58 8.02 5.62
N ILE A 258 -12.27 7.81 5.46
CA ILE A 258 -11.50 7.01 6.41
C ILE A 258 -10.50 7.85 7.20
N LEU A 259 -10.21 7.40 8.42
CA LEU A 259 -9.00 7.70 9.17
C LEU A 259 -8.29 6.40 9.52
N SER A 260 -6.97 6.42 9.51
CA SER A 260 -6.15 5.22 9.70
C SER A 260 -5.26 5.31 10.93
N VAL A 261 -4.93 4.14 11.46
CA VAL A 261 -3.98 3.93 12.56
C VAL A 261 -3.18 2.66 12.30
N THR A 262 -1.94 2.62 12.77
CA THR A 262 -1.06 1.47 12.57
C THR A 262 -0.20 1.25 13.80
N ASP A 263 0.11 -0.01 14.07
CA ASP A 263 1.06 -0.42 15.11
C ASP A 263 1.94 -1.56 14.58
N ALA A 264 3.03 -1.83 15.30
CA ALA A 264 3.91 -2.95 14.98
C ALA A 264 4.53 -3.54 16.25
N ALA A 265 4.77 -4.85 16.22
CA ALA A 265 5.56 -5.56 17.22
C ALA A 265 6.72 -6.27 16.54
N TYR A 266 7.93 -6.05 17.04
CA TYR A 266 9.15 -6.64 16.47
C TYR A 266 9.51 -7.94 17.20
N PRO A 267 10.41 -8.78 16.64
CA PRO A 267 10.70 -10.10 17.21
C PRO A 267 11.07 -10.12 18.70
N ASN A 268 11.75 -9.08 19.19
CA ASN A 268 12.07 -8.96 20.62
C ASN A 268 10.81 -8.79 21.48
N ASP A 269 9.82 -8.02 21.01
CA ASP A 269 8.56 -7.79 21.71
C ASP A 269 7.70 -9.07 21.70
N LEU A 270 7.60 -9.72 20.54
CA LEU A 270 6.90 -11.00 20.38
C LEU A 270 7.47 -12.09 21.29
N LYS A 271 8.79 -12.21 21.33
CA LYS A 271 9.50 -13.16 22.20
C LYS A 271 9.27 -12.85 23.67
N LYS A 272 9.38 -11.58 24.08
CA LYS A 272 9.17 -11.15 25.47
C LYS A 272 7.75 -11.44 25.95
N ALA A 273 6.75 -11.29 25.07
CA ALA A 273 5.35 -11.55 25.36
C ALA A 273 4.95 -13.04 25.25
N ASN A 274 5.88 -13.93 24.91
CA ASN A 274 5.63 -15.36 24.66
C ASN A 274 4.55 -15.61 23.59
N VAL A 275 4.54 -14.80 22.53
CA VAL A 275 3.65 -14.98 21.38
C VAL A 275 3.92 -16.32 20.70
N LYS A 276 2.86 -17.06 20.40
CA LYS A 276 2.93 -18.36 19.73
C LYS A 276 2.79 -18.20 18.23
N VAL A 277 3.54 -19.04 17.50
CA VAL A 277 3.32 -19.22 16.06
C VAL A 277 2.11 -20.13 15.88
N THR A 278 1.01 -19.58 15.39
CA THR A 278 -0.27 -20.28 15.23
C THR A 278 -0.76 -20.32 13.80
N GLU A 279 -0.22 -19.48 12.92
CA GLU A 279 -0.52 -19.52 11.49
C GLU A 279 0.22 -20.66 10.78
N THR A 280 -0.39 -21.16 9.70
CA THR A 280 0.18 -22.21 8.86
C THR A 280 -0.02 -21.88 7.38
N GLN A 281 0.69 -22.59 6.51
CA GLN A 281 0.50 -22.44 5.07
C GLN A 281 -0.89 -22.94 4.63
N ASN A 282 -1.51 -22.20 3.72
CA ASN A 282 -2.85 -22.43 3.20
C ASN A 282 -2.78 -22.70 1.70
N ARG A 283 -3.54 -23.71 1.27
CA ARG A 283 -3.72 -23.98 -0.16
C ARG A 283 -4.75 -23.08 -0.80
N MET A 284 -5.81 -22.72 -0.09
CA MET A 284 -6.78 -21.73 -0.57
C MET A 284 -6.16 -20.34 -0.44
N ILE A 285 -5.99 -19.65 -1.57
CA ILE A 285 -5.48 -18.28 -1.63
C ILE A 285 -6.67 -17.31 -1.54
N ASP A 286 -7.73 -17.60 -2.28
CA ASP A 286 -8.97 -16.82 -2.27
C ASP A 286 -10.15 -17.67 -2.76
N ASP A 287 -11.29 -17.58 -2.09
CA ASP A 287 -12.56 -18.18 -2.52
C ASP A 287 -13.52 -17.14 -3.12
N PHE A 288 -13.10 -15.87 -3.16
CA PHE A 288 -13.84 -14.71 -3.64
C PHE A 288 -15.22 -14.52 -3.01
N HIS A 289 -15.49 -15.09 -1.83
CA HIS A 289 -16.78 -14.94 -1.15
C HIS A 289 -17.05 -13.48 -0.73
N ARG A 290 -15.98 -12.68 -0.58
CA ARG A 290 -16.00 -11.22 -0.34
C ARG A 290 -15.59 -10.42 -1.57
N GLY A 291 -15.61 -11.03 -2.75
CA GLY A 291 -15.06 -10.45 -3.97
C GLY A 291 -13.57 -10.14 -3.79
N PHE A 292 -13.13 -9.05 -4.42
CA PHE A 292 -11.73 -8.61 -4.44
C PHE A 292 -11.36 -7.71 -3.24
N HIS A 293 -11.91 -7.97 -2.06
CA HIS A 293 -11.83 -7.08 -0.90
C HIS A 293 -10.40 -6.72 -0.47
N ASP A 294 -9.49 -7.68 -0.49
CA ASP A 294 -8.07 -7.54 -0.12
C ASP A 294 -7.13 -7.57 -1.34
N TRP A 295 -7.63 -7.12 -2.50
CA TRP A 295 -6.88 -7.04 -3.75
C TRP A 295 -6.62 -5.60 -4.16
N TYR A 296 -5.58 -5.43 -4.97
CA TYR A 296 -5.35 -4.24 -5.76
C TYR A 296 -6.20 -4.29 -7.03
N THR A 297 -7.19 -3.42 -7.14
CA THR A 297 -8.12 -3.41 -8.27
C THR A 297 -8.11 -2.10 -9.02
N LEU A 298 -8.07 -2.15 -10.35
CA LEU A 298 -8.19 -0.96 -11.20
C LEU A 298 -9.16 -1.18 -12.35
N GLN A 299 -9.81 -0.10 -12.78
CA GLN A 299 -10.59 -0.03 -14.03
C GLN A 299 -11.67 -1.12 -14.10
N LEU A 300 -12.33 -1.43 -12.98
CA LEU A 300 -13.31 -2.52 -12.87
C LEU A 300 -14.54 -2.37 -13.75
N ASN A 301 -14.84 -1.14 -14.17
CA ASN A 301 -15.95 -0.84 -15.07
C ASN A 301 -15.51 -0.73 -16.53
N ASN A 302 -14.24 -1.02 -16.83
CA ASN A 302 -13.68 -0.98 -18.18
C ASN A 302 -13.30 -2.39 -18.64
N GLN A 303 -14.15 -2.97 -19.49
CA GLN A 303 -13.96 -4.33 -20.00
C GLN A 303 -12.61 -4.57 -20.70
N HIS A 304 -11.95 -3.53 -21.23
CA HIS A 304 -10.68 -3.66 -21.95
C HIS A 304 -9.44 -3.40 -21.08
N HIS A 305 -9.62 -2.89 -19.85
CA HIS A 305 -8.51 -2.42 -19.02
C HIS A 305 -8.56 -2.89 -17.56
N TRP A 306 -9.54 -3.72 -17.19
CA TRP A 306 -9.62 -4.26 -15.84
C TRP A 306 -8.32 -4.93 -15.41
N TYR A 307 -7.99 -4.77 -14.13
CA TYR A 307 -6.75 -5.28 -13.54
C TYR A 307 -7.00 -5.66 -12.09
N TYR A 308 -6.73 -6.93 -11.78
CA TYR A 308 -6.74 -7.47 -10.43
C TYR A 308 -5.34 -7.92 -10.07
N ALA A 309 -4.77 -7.43 -8.97
CA ALA A 309 -3.48 -7.89 -8.49
C ALA A 309 -3.46 -8.13 -6.99
N THR A 310 -2.59 -9.02 -6.54
CA THR A 310 -2.43 -9.33 -5.13
C THR A 310 -0.99 -9.63 -4.78
N ARG A 311 -0.64 -9.29 -3.53
CA ARG A 311 0.64 -9.64 -2.88
C ARG A 311 0.49 -10.87 -1.98
N LYS A 312 -0.67 -11.55 -1.96
CA LYS A 312 -0.92 -12.74 -1.12
C LYS A 312 0.19 -13.77 -1.22
N LEU A 313 0.72 -14.01 -2.42
CA LEU A 313 1.78 -15.01 -2.64
C LEU A 313 3.15 -14.62 -2.04
N THR A 314 3.32 -13.35 -1.66
CA THR A 314 4.48 -12.87 -0.89
C THR A 314 4.36 -13.26 0.58
N ASP A 315 3.13 -13.38 1.09
CA ASP A 315 2.85 -13.72 2.48
C ASP A 315 3.10 -15.23 2.69
N PRO A 316 3.84 -15.62 3.73
CA PRO A 316 4.22 -17.01 3.94
C PRO A 316 3.01 -17.94 4.15
N ARG A 317 1.84 -17.41 4.54
CA ARG A 317 0.60 -18.20 4.62
C ARG A 317 0.12 -18.70 3.27
N TRP A 318 0.48 -18.06 2.16
CA TRP A 318 0.01 -18.45 0.82
C TRP A 318 1.15 -18.64 -0.18
N SER A 319 2.37 -18.87 0.31
CA SER A 319 3.52 -19.15 -0.56
C SER A 319 3.30 -20.40 -1.42
N GLY A 320 3.84 -20.37 -2.64
CA GLY A 320 3.68 -21.46 -3.60
C GLY A 320 4.36 -22.76 -3.14
N PRO A 321 3.66 -23.92 -3.18
CA PRO A 321 4.29 -25.20 -2.90
C PRO A 321 5.33 -25.56 -3.97
N ASP A 322 6.43 -26.19 -3.54
CA ASP A 322 7.43 -26.73 -4.46
C ASP A 322 6.82 -27.77 -5.40
N GLY A 323 6.94 -27.55 -6.71
CA GLY A 323 6.27 -28.34 -7.76
C GLY A 323 4.74 -28.23 -7.79
N GLY A 324 4.15 -27.29 -7.04
CA GLY A 324 2.71 -27.03 -6.99
C GLY A 324 2.18 -26.34 -8.25
N ARG A 325 0.85 -26.31 -8.39
CA ARG A 325 0.14 -25.65 -9.49
C ARG A 325 -0.83 -24.62 -8.96
N LEU A 326 -0.92 -23.48 -9.65
CA LEU A 326 -1.91 -22.44 -9.40
C LEU A 326 -3.20 -22.81 -10.13
N ILE A 327 -4.29 -22.99 -9.39
CA ILE A 327 -5.60 -23.33 -9.93
C ILE A 327 -6.55 -22.18 -9.65
N PHE A 328 -7.33 -21.78 -10.66
CA PHE A 328 -8.41 -20.84 -10.45
C PHE A 328 -9.61 -21.12 -11.34
N GLU A 329 -10.77 -20.73 -10.83
CA GLU A 329 -12.04 -20.85 -11.51
C GLU A 329 -12.59 -19.47 -11.81
N LEU A 330 -13.05 -19.27 -13.05
CA LEU A 330 -13.68 -18.03 -13.47
C LEU A 330 -14.83 -18.26 -14.44
N THR A 331 -15.68 -17.25 -14.61
CA THR A 331 -16.79 -17.24 -15.56
C THR A 331 -16.67 -16.05 -16.50
N THR A 332 -16.76 -16.30 -17.81
CA THR A 332 -16.81 -15.27 -18.86
C THR A 332 -18.19 -15.17 -19.49
N THR A 333 -18.56 -13.98 -19.98
CA THR A 333 -19.85 -13.77 -20.66
C THR A 333 -19.79 -13.95 -22.18
N LYS A 334 -18.58 -13.94 -22.77
CA LYS A 334 -18.33 -14.11 -24.20
C LYS A 334 -17.21 -15.13 -24.45
N PRO A 335 -17.25 -15.86 -25.57
CA PRO A 335 -16.22 -16.81 -25.98
C PRO A 335 -14.97 -16.08 -26.49
N GLU A 336 -13.94 -16.86 -26.87
CA GLU A 336 -12.73 -16.40 -27.59
C GLU A 336 -11.95 -15.28 -26.87
N ASN A 337 -12.02 -15.24 -25.54
CA ASN A 337 -11.23 -14.31 -24.74
C ASN A 337 -9.84 -14.88 -24.43
N MET A 338 -8.86 -14.00 -24.28
CA MET A 338 -7.51 -14.35 -23.83
C MET A 338 -7.25 -13.69 -22.48
N LEU A 339 -7.02 -14.51 -21.45
CA LEU A 339 -6.69 -14.05 -20.11
C LEU A 339 -5.17 -14.00 -19.94
N GLY A 340 -4.66 -12.86 -19.51
CA GLY A 340 -3.28 -12.71 -19.06
C GLY A 340 -3.16 -12.94 -17.56
N VAL A 341 -2.29 -13.86 -17.17
CA VAL A 341 -1.87 -14.06 -15.77
C VAL A 341 -0.41 -13.65 -15.65
N GLN A 342 -0.13 -12.61 -14.86
CA GLN A 342 1.23 -12.07 -14.71
C GLN A 342 1.76 -12.30 -13.30
N ILE A 343 3.05 -12.63 -13.21
CA ILE A 343 3.80 -12.74 -11.98
C ILE A 343 4.98 -11.78 -12.05
N ASP A 344 5.08 -10.86 -11.09
CA ASP A 344 6.31 -10.11 -10.85
C ASP A 344 7.08 -10.81 -9.72
N THR A 345 8.33 -11.18 -9.99
CA THR A 345 9.27 -11.66 -8.97
C THR A 345 10.22 -10.55 -8.55
N ASN A 346 10.62 -10.57 -7.28
CA ASN A 346 11.66 -9.72 -6.70
C ASN A 346 11.47 -8.21 -6.91
N ALA A 347 10.24 -7.75 -7.17
CA ALA A 347 9.94 -6.32 -7.25
C ALA A 347 10.31 -5.64 -5.92
N TRP A 348 10.95 -4.48 -6.00
CA TRP A 348 11.43 -3.71 -4.84
C TRP A 348 12.49 -4.38 -3.96
N ARG A 349 12.94 -5.59 -4.30
CA ARG A 349 13.94 -6.36 -3.55
C ARG A 349 15.35 -6.18 -4.09
N GLY A 350 15.70 -5.01 -4.65
CA GLY A 350 17.06 -4.75 -5.16
C GLY A 350 18.19 -4.93 -4.13
N TYR A 351 17.86 -4.85 -2.83
CA TYR A 351 18.77 -5.16 -1.70
C TYR A 351 18.99 -6.67 -1.46
N SER A 352 18.37 -7.56 -2.23
CA SER A 352 18.58 -9.01 -2.13
C SER A 352 19.58 -9.53 -3.16
N GLY A 353 19.98 -8.68 -4.12
CA GLY A 353 20.78 -9.10 -5.28
C GLY A 353 19.96 -9.78 -6.38
N PHE A 354 18.71 -10.17 -6.12
CA PHE A 354 17.82 -10.69 -7.15
C PHE A 354 17.31 -9.57 -8.07
N LYS A 355 17.23 -9.88 -9.37
CA LYS A 355 16.62 -8.99 -10.36
C LYS A 355 15.12 -9.22 -10.39
N ARG A 356 14.38 -8.13 -10.58
CA ARG A 356 12.96 -8.22 -10.90
C ARG A 356 12.78 -8.83 -12.29
N VAL A 357 11.86 -9.78 -12.40
CA VAL A 357 11.42 -10.34 -13.68
C VAL A 357 9.91 -10.41 -13.70
N THR A 358 9.30 -9.99 -14.82
CA THR A 358 7.87 -10.20 -15.08
C THR A 358 7.73 -11.45 -15.94
N TYR A 359 6.93 -12.40 -15.49
CA TYR A 359 6.55 -13.56 -16.29
C TYR A 359 5.05 -13.52 -16.58
N THR A 360 4.65 -14.01 -17.74
CA THR A 360 3.26 -14.00 -18.18
C THR A 360 2.86 -15.38 -18.71
N ALA A 361 1.69 -15.85 -18.30
CA ALA A 361 0.97 -16.97 -18.91
C ALA A 361 -0.27 -16.43 -19.62
N ILE A 362 -0.48 -16.83 -20.87
CA ILE A 362 -1.66 -16.47 -21.67
C ILE A 362 -2.59 -17.67 -21.74
N VAL A 363 -3.84 -17.47 -21.32
CA VAL A 363 -4.83 -18.53 -21.17
C VAL A 363 -5.99 -18.30 -22.15
N PRO A 364 -6.15 -19.14 -23.18
CA PRO A 364 -7.30 -19.11 -24.07
C PRO A 364 -8.58 -19.55 -23.36
N LEU A 365 -9.64 -18.76 -23.49
CA LEU A 365 -10.97 -18.99 -22.95
C LEU A 365 -11.96 -19.10 -24.11
N GLU A 366 -11.91 -20.23 -24.81
CA GLU A 366 -12.58 -20.45 -26.11
C GLU A 366 -14.10 -20.32 -26.06
N ARG A 367 -14.71 -20.63 -24.91
CA ARG A 367 -16.17 -20.61 -24.71
C ARG A 367 -16.61 -19.58 -23.68
N ALA A 368 -17.86 -19.12 -23.77
CA ALA A 368 -18.50 -18.43 -22.66
C ALA A 368 -18.83 -19.41 -21.52
N GLY A 369 -18.98 -18.91 -20.30
CA GLY A 369 -19.34 -19.69 -19.13
C GLY A 369 -18.15 -20.00 -18.23
N LYS A 370 -18.24 -21.12 -17.49
CA LYS A 370 -17.27 -21.50 -16.46
C LYS A 370 -16.00 -22.12 -17.06
N HIS A 371 -14.86 -21.72 -16.51
CA HIS A 371 -13.53 -22.21 -16.81
C HIS A 371 -12.81 -22.63 -15.53
N SER A 372 -12.03 -23.71 -15.64
CA SER A 372 -11.09 -24.14 -14.61
C SER A 372 -9.71 -24.12 -15.24
N VAL A 373 -8.84 -23.25 -14.75
CA VAL A 373 -7.49 -23.04 -15.28
C VAL A 373 -6.49 -23.61 -14.29
N GLN A 374 -5.49 -24.31 -14.81
CA GLN A 374 -4.39 -24.89 -14.03
C GLN A 374 -3.07 -24.47 -14.67
N LEU A 375 -2.21 -23.78 -13.91
CA LEU A 375 -0.91 -23.31 -14.36
C LEU A 375 0.21 -23.87 -13.48
N ARG A 376 1.26 -24.36 -14.14
CA ARG A 376 2.57 -24.68 -13.55
C ARG A 376 3.47 -23.45 -13.64
N ALA A 377 4.54 -23.41 -12.84
CA ALA A 377 5.54 -22.36 -12.93
C ALA A 377 6.08 -22.22 -14.37
N SER A 378 6.36 -23.35 -15.03
CA SER A 378 6.88 -23.39 -16.41
C SER A 378 5.94 -22.78 -17.47
N ASP A 379 4.66 -22.56 -17.17
CA ASP A 379 3.70 -21.96 -18.10
C ASP A 379 3.85 -20.42 -18.17
N PHE A 380 4.60 -19.84 -17.23
CA PHE A 380 4.89 -18.41 -17.18
C PHE A 380 6.22 -18.12 -17.87
N VAL A 381 6.18 -17.26 -18.90
CA VAL A 381 7.33 -16.93 -19.75
C VAL A 381 7.70 -15.46 -19.60
N ALA A 382 8.98 -15.16 -19.45
CA ALA A 382 9.53 -13.82 -19.42
C ALA A 382 9.80 -13.28 -20.84
N GLU A 383 10.14 -12.00 -20.95
CA GLU A 383 10.43 -11.33 -22.23
C GLU A 383 11.58 -11.98 -23.02
N ASP A 384 12.58 -12.55 -22.32
CA ASP A 384 13.71 -13.24 -22.93
C ASP A 384 13.43 -14.72 -23.26
N GLY A 385 12.20 -15.18 -23.05
CA GLY A 385 11.78 -16.57 -23.26
C GLY A 385 12.09 -17.51 -22.09
N ALA A 386 12.72 -17.02 -21.01
CA ALA A 386 12.94 -17.84 -19.81
C ALA A 386 11.61 -18.18 -19.14
N THR A 387 11.49 -19.42 -18.67
CA THR A 387 10.31 -19.86 -17.91
C THR A 387 10.53 -19.67 -16.41
N LEU A 388 9.46 -19.44 -15.67
CA LEU A 388 9.53 -19.42 -14.21
C LEU A 388 9.82 -20.84 -13.69
N SER A 389 10.93 -21.01 -12.98
CA SER A 389 11.39 -22.33 -12.52
C SER A 389 10.60 -22.88 -11.34
N ASP A 390 10.20 -21.99 -10.43
CA ASP A 390 9.48 -22.29 -9.19
C ASP A 390 8.67 -21.06 -8.74
N TRP A 391 7.97 -21.16 -7.61
CA TRP A 391 7.17 -20.05 -7.08
C TRP A 391 7.95 -19.14 -6.12
N TYR A 392 9.28 -19.26 -6.06
CA TYR A 392 10.10 -18.45 -5.17
C TYR A 392 10.20 -17.00 -5.66
N GLY A 393 10.31 -16.07 -4.72
CA GLY A 393 10.56 -14.67 -5.03
C GLY A 393 9.36 -13.91 -5.60
N ILE A 394 8.17 -14.52 -5.71
CA ILE A 394 6.96 -13.81 -6.13
C ILE A 394 6.70 -12.62 -5.20
N THR A 395 6.36 -11.50 -5.84
CA THR A 395 6.01 -10.25 -5.18
C THR A 395 4.63 -9.75 -5.56
N GLU A 396 4.11 -10.15 -6.73
CA GLU A 396 2.76 -9.82 -7.17
C GLU A 396 2.25 -10.89 -8.15
N LEU A 397 0.97 -11.27 -8.01
CA LEU A 397 0.19 -12.02 -8.99
C LEU A 397 -0.89 -11.08 -9.55
N ALA A 398 -1.09 -11.07 -10.87
CA ALA A 398 -2.13 -10.25 -11.49
C ALA A 398 -2.91 -10.98 -12.59
N PHE A 399 -4.20 -10.63 -12.71
CA PHE A 399 -5.12 -11.03 -13.78
C PHE A 399 -5.54 -9.80 -14.57
N ARG A 400 -5.56 -9.92 -15.91
CA ARG A 400 -5.97 -8.84 -16.83
C ARG A 400 -6.25 -9.36 -18.24
N PRO A 401 -6.83 -8.55 -19.15
CA PRO A 401 -6.85 -8.86 -20.57
C PRO A 401 -5.44 -9.12 -21.13
N ALA A 402 -5.29 -10.17 -21.93
CA ALA A 402 -4.00 -10.58 -22.47
C ALA A 402 -3.33 -9.50 -23.34
N ASP A 403 -4.09 -8.71 -24.10
CA ASP A 403 -3.56 -7.59 -24.91
C ASP A 403 -2.95 -6.45 -24.06
N LYS A 404 -3.10 -6.51 -22.73
CA LYS A 404 -2.53 -5.53 -21.81
C LYS A 404 -1.33 -6.07 -21.03
N THR A 405 -0.95 -7.35 -21.17
CA THR A 405 0.19 -7.93 -20.44
C THR A 405 1.54 -7.37 -20.88
N LEU A 406 2.59 -7.77 -20.17
CA LEU A 406 3.99 -7.50 -20.51
C LEU A 406 4.71 -8.82 -20.81
N PRO A 407 5.54 -8.90 -21.87
CA PRO A 407 5.68 -7.89 -22.93
C PRO A 407 4.35 -7.66 -23.68
N ILE A 408 4.21 -6.48 -24.29
CA ILE A 408 3.00 -6.13 -25.04
C ILE A 408 3.01 -6.92 -26.35
N ASP A 409 1.95 -7.71 -26.58
CA ASP A 409 1.71 -8.38 -27.84
C ASP A 409 0.48 -7.77 -28.53
N ASN A 410 0.73 -6.95 -29.55
CA ASN A 410 -0.31 -6.26 -30.31
C ASN A 410 -1.10 -7.19 -31.26
N THR A 411 -0.72 -8.47 -31.35
CA THR A 411 -1.47 -9.47 -32.13
C THR A 411 -2.65 -10.06 -31.36
N LEU A 412 -2.69 -9.87 -30.04
CA LEU A 412 -3.76 -10.38 -29.19
C LEU A 412 -5.02 -9.51 -29.29
N GLY A 413 -6.17 -10.16 -29.40
CA GLY A 413 -7.47 -9.50 -29.44
C GLY A 413 -7.85 -8.85 -28.10
N GLN A 414 -8.63 -7.78 -28.16
CA GLN A 414 -9.19 -7.14 -26.97
C GLN A 414 -10.23 -8.02 -26.29
N TRP A 415 -10.28 -7.95 -24.95
CA TRP A 415 -11.31 -8.61 -24.16
C TRP A 415 -12.73 -8.22 -24.59
N GLN A 416 -13.61 -9.21 -24.68
CA GLN A 416 -15.01 -9.11 -25.08
C GLN A 416 -15.94 -9.47 -23.93
N GLY A 417 -17.02 -8.69 -23.77
CA GLY A 417 -18.02 -8.90 -22.73
C GLY A 417 -17.61 -8.36 -21.37
N GLU A 418 -18.35 -8.73 -20.33
CA GLU A 418 -18.12 -8.24 -18.98
C GLU A 418 -16.77 -8.73 -18.41
N VAL A 419 -16.30 -8.01 -17.40
CA VAL A 419 -15.15 -8.41 -16.59
C VAL A 419 -15.41 -9.78 -15.96
N PRO A 420 -14.46 -10.74 -16.00
CA PRO A 420 -14.72 -12.10 -15.55
C PRO A 420 -14.96 -12.15 -14.04
N LYS A 421 -15.85 -13.06 -13.62
CA LYS A 421 -16.10 -13.36 -12.20
C LYS A 421 -15.24 -14.54 -11.77
N PHE A 422 -14.44 -14.37 -10.73
CA PHE A 422 -13.64 -15.43 -10.15
C PHE A 422 -14.39 -16.12 -9.02
N ALA A 423 -14.16 -17.42 -8.86
CA ALA A 423 -14.85 -18.27 -7.88
C ALA A 423 -13.89 -19.02 -6.94
N SER A 424 -12.64 -19.26 -7.36
CA SER A 424 -11.60 -19.74 -6.45
C SER A 424 -10.21 -19.50 -7.04
N LEU A 425 -9.22 -19.42 -6.15
CA LEU A 425 -7.78 -19.35 -6.42
C LEU A 425 -7.06 -20.18 -5.35
N ARG A 426 -6.34 -21.22 -5.76
CA ARG A 426 -5.72 -22.17 -4.83
C ARG A 426 -4.47 -22.83 -5.38
N TRP A 427 -3.69 -23.42 -4.48
CA TRP A 427 -2.58 -24.30 -4.77
C TRP A 427 -3.00 -25.78 -4.78
N GLU A 428 -2.62 -26.51 -5.83
CA GLU A 428 -2.83 -27.96 -5.94
C GLU A 428 -1.51 -28.71 -6.17
N GLY A 429 -1.36 -29.88 -5.53
CA GLY A 429 -0.12 -30.67 -5.59
C GLY A 429 1.07 -29.98 -4.90
N GLY A 430 2.27 -30.51 -5.15
CA GLY A 430 3.51 -29.98 -4.59
C GLY A 430 3.66 -30.10 -3.08
N LYS A 431 4.86 -29.80 -2.58
CA LYS A 431 5.19 -29.80 -1.14
C LYS A 431 5.17 -28.38 -0.59
N LEU A 432 4.41 -28.18 0.49
CA LEU A 432 4.44 -26.92 1.24
C LEU A 432 5.76 -26.88 2.00
N LEU A 433 6.69 -26.07 1.48
CA LEU A 433 7.97 -25.79 2.10
C LEU A 433 7.95 -24.38 2.66
N ILE A 434 8.65 -24.16 3.76
CA ILE A 434 8.93 -22.81 4.24
C ILE A 434 9.88 -22.19 3.22
N SER A 435 9.38 -21.18 2.48
CA SER A 435 10.19 -20.47 1.49
C SER A 435 11.39 -19.81 2.17
N PRO A 436 12.57 -19.85 1.55
CA PRO A 436 13.69 -19.05 2.02
C PRO A 436 13.29 -17.58 2.17
N LYS A 437 13.89 -16.89 3.14
CA LYS A 437 13.65 -15.47 3.29
C LYS A 437 14.34 -14.73 2.14
N PRO A 438 13.66 -13.77 1.49
CA PRO A 438 14.19 -13.08 0.31
C PRO A 438 15.24 -12.00 0.65
N TYR A 439 15.67 -11.93 1.91
CA TYR A 439 16.67 -10.99 2.39
C TYR A 439 17.81 -11.76 3.06
N PRO A 440 19.06 -11.27 2.92
CA PRO A 440 20.21 -11.89 3.56
C PRO A 440 20.04 -11.97 5.09
N GLU A 441 20.68 -12.98 5.70
CA GLU A 441 20.88 -12.99 7.16
C GLU A 441 21.63 -11.73 7.60
N ALA A 442 21.34 -11.26 8.82
CA ALA A 442 21.91 -10.02 9.35
C ALA A 442 23.44 -10.03 9.23
N GLY A 443 23.99 -9.10 8.42
CA GLY A 443 25.44 -8.93 8.25
C GLY A 443 25.96 -9.01 6.81
N VAL A 444 25.15 -9.44 5.82
CA VAL A 444 25.56 -9.43 4.41
C VAL A 444 25.06 -8.16 3.72
N ASN A 445 25.97 -7.27 3.36
CA ASN A 445 25.67 -6.07 2.57
C ASN A 445 25.50 -6.44 1.10
N ALA A 446 24.27 -6.44 0.60
CA ALA A 446 24.03 -6.42 -0.83
C ALA A 446 24.05 -4.97 -1.34
N SER A 447 24.91 -4.68 -2.30
CA SER A 447 25.02 -3.39 -2.98
C SER A 447 23.89 -3.20 -3.99
N GLY A 448 22.66 -2.97 -3.52
CA GLY A 448 21.54 -2.60 -4.38
C GLY A 448 21.51 -1.10 -4.69
N GLU A 449 21.43 -0.72 -5.97
CA GLU A 449 21.20 0.67 -6.40
C GLU A 449 19.71 1.05 -6.23
N ASN A 450 19.30 1.43 -5.03
CA ASN A 450 17.93 1.89 -4.74
C ASN A 450 17.77 3.43 -4.85
N GLY A 451 18.44 4.06 -5.81
CA GLY A 451 18.38 5.52 -6.03
C GLY A 451 17.13 6.01 -6.77
N LEU A 452 16.94 7.34 -6.85
CA LEU A 452 15.89 7.98 -7.68
C LEU A 452 16.02 7.68 -9.19
N THR A 453 17.20 7.22 -9.62
CA THR A 453 17.52 6.81 -10.99
C THR A 453 17.27 5.33 -11.25
N ASN A 454 16.76 4.58 -10.27
CA ASN A 454 16.45 3.16 -10.42
C ASN A 454 15.36 2.99 -11.51
N PRO A 455 15.60 2.16 -12.55
CA PRO A 455 14.62 1.90 -13.61
C PRO A 455 13.27 1.39 -13.11
N GLU A 456 13.23 0.61 -12.03
CA GLU A 456 12.00 0.15 -11.40
C GLU A 456 11.20 1.33 -10.82
N PHE A 457 11.88 2.27 -10.16
CA PHE A 457 11.25 3.47 -9.61
C PHE A 457 10.67 4.35 -10.73
N GLN A 458 11.39 4.53 -11.83
CA GLN A 458 10.89 5.31 -12.98
C GLN A 458 9.69 4.63 -13.66
N LYS A 459 9.74 3.31 -13.86
CA LYS A 459 8.59 2.55 -14.37
C LYS A 459 7.37 2.66 -13.44
N ALA A 460 7.58 2.67 -12.13
CA ALA A 460 6.50 2.86 -11.17
C ALA A 460 5.86 4.25 -11.27
N ILE A 461 6.65 5.31 -11.45
CA ILE A 461 6.14 6.66 -11.74
C ILE A 461 5.30 6.64 -13.01
N GLU A 462 5.81 6.12 -14.12
CA GLU A 462 5.05 6.07 -15.37
C GLU A 462 3.72 5.32 -15.24
N ARG A 463 3.72 4.17 -14.55
CA ARG A 463 2.51 3.39 -14.28
C ARG A 463 1.50 4.18 -13.45
N SER A 464 1.96 4.95 -12.46
CA SER A 464 1.08 5.80 -11.65
C SER A 464 0.45 6.95 -12.42
N LEU A 465 1.05 7.41 -13.52
CA LEU A 465 0.56 8.53 -14.33
C LEU A 465 -0.36 8.12 -15.50
N LYS A 466 -0.26 6.86 -15.97
CA LYS A 466 -0.88 6.38 -17.23
C LYS A 466 -2.28 5.73 -17.06
N GLN A 467 -2.91 5.82 -15.89
CA GLN A 467 -4.16 5.11 -15.55
C GLN A 467 -5.01 5.93 -14.60
#